data_AF-A0A7W1B0W4-F1
#
_entry.id   AF-A0A7W1B0W4-F1
#
_cell.length_a   1.000
_cell.length_b   1.000
_cell.length_c   1.000
_cell.angle_alpha   90.00
_cell.angle_beta   90.00
_cell.angle_gamma   90.00
#
_symmetry.space_group_name_H-M   'P 1'
#
loop_
_entity.id
_entity.type
_entity.pdbx_description
1 polymer ?
#
loop_
_entity_poly.entity_id
_entity_poly.type
_entity_poly.pdbx_seq_one_letter_code
_entity_poly.pdbx_strand_id
1 'polypeptide(L)' 'MRTTVTLDEDVAAAVKRLRREDGLGVSEALNQIARAGLAQKEARTPFRQRTVKMGLLVDVSNVAEAIELAEGASHR' A
#
# COMPACT_ATOMS: atom_id res chain seq x y z
N MET A 1 -24.87 -4.07 -15.98
CA MET A 1 -25.03 -2.60 -16.13
C MET A 1 -24.29 -2.16 -17.38
N ARG A 2 -24.80 -1.16 -18.12
CA ARG A 2 -24.11 -0.58 -19.28
C ARG A 2 -23.59 0.80 -18.91
N THR A 3 -22.29 1.00 -19.07
CA THR A 3 -21.59 2.23 -18.68
C THR A 3 -20.64 2.60 -19.80
N THR A 4 -20.55 3.89 -20.11
CA THR A 4 -19.53 4.42 -21.02
C THR A 4 -18.31 4.80 -20.19
N VAL A 5 -17.14 4.30 -20.56
CA VAL A 5 -15.87 4.60 -19.88
C VAL A 5 -14.84 5.05 -20.91
N THR A 6 -14.00 5.99 -20.53
CA THR A 6 -12.83 6.40 -21.32
C THR A 6 -11.65 5.53 -20.90
N LEU A 7 -10.87 5.06 -21.87
CA LEU A 7 -9.68 4.24 -21.62
C LEU A 7 -8.43 5.02 -22.01
N ASP A 8 -7.45 5.03 -21.11
CA ASP A 8 -6.10 5.50 -21.43
C ASP A 8 -5.42 4.53 -22.41
N GLU A 9 -4.37 5.00 -23.08
CA GLU A 9 -3.71 4.27 -24.18
C GLU A 9 -3.15 2.91 -23.73
N ASP A 10 -2.61 2.84 -22.52
CA ASP A 10 -2.06 1.63 -21.90
C ASP A 10 -3.16 0.59 -21.61
N VAL A 11 -4.30 1.03 -21.10
CA VAL A 11 -5.47 0.17 -20.85
C VAL A 11 -6.05 -0.34 -22.17
N ALA A 12 -6.16 0.52 -23.19
CA ALA A 12 -6.62 0.12 -24.51
C ALA A 12 -5.68 -0.91 -25.16
N ALA A 13 -4.37 -0.77 -24.98
CA ALA A 13 -3.38 -1.75 -25.43
C ALA A 13 -3.52 -3.10 -24.70
N ALA A 14 -3.75 -3.09 -23.39
CA ALA A 14 -3.98 -4.30 -22.60
C ALA A 14 -5.24 -5.05 -23.07
N VAL A 15 -6.33 -4.33 -23.33
CA VAL A 15 -7.56 -4.91 -23.89
C VAL A 15 -7.28 -5.54 -25.27
N LYS A 16 -6.58 -4.84 -26.18
CA LYS A 16 -6.24 -5.39 -27.50
C LYS A 16 -5.43 -6.69 -27.41
N ARG A 17 -4.50 -6.78 -26.46
CA ARG A 17 -3.69 -7.98 -26.22
C ARG A 17 -4.56 -9.16 -25.79
N LEU A 18 -5.39 -8.98 -24.77
CA LEU A 18 -6.34 -9.99 -24.28
C LEU A 18 -7.28 -10.48 -25.39
N ARG A 19 -7.74 -9.58 -26.25
CA ARG A 19 -8.57 -9.96 -27.40
C ARG A 19 -7.83 -10.82 -28.42
N ARG A 20 -6.52 -10.59 -28.62
CA ARG A 20 -5.70 -11.35 -29.56
C ARG A 20 -5.33 -12.73 -29.00
N GLU A 21 -5.03 -12.80 -27.71
CA GLU A 21 -4.56 -14.01 -27.05
C GLU A 21 -5.71 -14.95 -26.69
N ASP A 22 -6.81 -14.42 -26.14
CA ASP A 22 -7.91 -15.21 -25.59
C ASP A 22 -9.20 -15.15 -26.45
N GLY A 23 -9.19 -14.41 -27.56
CA GLY A 23 -10.34 -14.28 -28.46
C GLY A 23 -11.55 -13.53 -27.88
N LEU A 24 -11.36 -12.81 -26.77
CA LEU A 24 -12.44 -12.18 -26.00
C LEU A 24 -13.11 -10.99 -26.72
N GLY A 25 -14.37 -10.74 -26.36
CA GLY A 25 -15.04 -9.48 -26.68
C GLY A 25 -14.45 -8.30 -25.90
N VAL A 26 -14.62 -7.05 -26.39
CA VAL A 26 -14.12 -5.84 -25.71
C VAL A 26 -14.68 -5.71 -24.29
N SER A 27 -15.98 -5.97 -24.13
CA SER A 27 -16.66 -5.93 -22.82
C SER A 27 -16.16 -7.03 -21.88
N GLU A 28 -15.89 -8.23 -22.40
CA GLU A 28 -15.36 -9.33 -21.60
C GLU A 28 -13.94 -9.04 -21.11
N ALA A 29 -13.07 -8.60 -22.02
CA ALA A 29 -11.70 -8.23 -21.67
C ALA A 29 -11.67 -7.11 -20.61
N LEU A 30 -12.51 -6.07 -20.76
CA LEU A 30 -12.62 -5.00 -19.75
C LEU A 30 -13.10 -5.52 -18.39
N ASN A 31 -14.13 -6.36 -18.38
CA ASN A 31 -14.63 -6.93 -17.13
C ASN A 31 -13.60 -7.85 -16.46
N GLN A 32 -12.82 -8.59 -17.24
CA GLN A 32 -11.76 -9.44 -16.71
C GLN A 32 -10.65 -8.62 -16.06
N ILE A 33 -10.15 -7.57 -16.73
CA ILE A 33 -9.16 -6.65 -16.17
C ILE A 33 -9.70 -6.02 -14.88
N ALA A 34 -10.93 -5.51 -14.90
CA ALA A 34 -11.55 -4.90 -13.74
C ALA A 34 -11.66 -5.88 -12.56
N ARG A 35 -12.10 -7.12 -12.81
CA ARG A 35 -12.18 -8.17 -11.77
C ARG A 35 -10.80 -8.53 -11.21
N ALA A 36 -9.79 -8.64 -12.07
CA ALA A 36 -8.42 -8.91 -11.65
C ALA A 36 -7.88 -7.80 -10.74
N GLY A 37 -8.12 -6.52 -11.10
CA GLY A 37 -7.75 -5.38 -10.28
C GLY A 37 -8.49 -5.35 -8.93
N LEU A 38 -9.77 -5.69 -8.89
CA LEU A 38 -10.54 -5.79 -7.64
C LEU A 38 -10.07 -6.94 -6.73
N ALA A 39 -9.63 -8.06 -7.33
CA ALA A 39 -9.10 -9.20 -6.60
C ALA A 39 -7.68 -8.95 -6.06
N GLN A 40 -6.93 -8.04 -6.69
CA GLN A 40 -5.61 -7.62 -6.27
C GLN A 40 -5.72 -6.68 -5.06
N LYS A 41 -6.11 -7.23 -3.90
CA LYS A 41 -5.82 -6.58 -2.63
C LYS A 41 -4.30 -6.58 -2.47
N GLU A 42 -3.73 -5.39 -2.28
CA GLU A 42 -2.37 -5.26 -1.78
C GLU A 42 -2.25 -6.18 -0.55
N ALA A 43 -1.43 -7.23 -0.68
CA ALA A 43 -1.06 -8.05 0.45
C ALA A 43 -0.18 -7.18 1.36
N ARG A 44 -0.82 -6.36 2.18
CA ARG A 44 -0.12 -5.59 3.20
C ARG A 44 0.48 -6.59 4.16
N THR A 45 1.80 -6.69 4.14
CA THR A 45 2.50 -7.47 5.17
C THR A 45 2.16 -6.80 6.50
N PRO A 46 1.57 -7.51 7.47
CA PRO A 46 1.24 -6.90 8.74
C PRO A 46 2.52 -6.37 9.39
N PHE A 47 2.47 -5.12 9.85
CA PHE A 47 3.60 -4.51 10.54
C PHE A 47 3.93 -5.36 11.78
N ARG A 48 5.20 -5.79 11.86
CA ARG A 48 5.74 -6.44 13.06
C ARG A 48 6.81 -5.54 13.65
N GLN A 49 6.49 -4.92 14.78
CA GLN A 49 7.45 -4.11 15.53
C GLN A 49 8.63 -4.99 15.96
N ARG A 50 9.84 -4.61 15.53
CA ARG A 50 11.07 -5.22 16.00
C ARG A 50 11.42 -4.60 17.35
N THR A 51 11.36 -5.38 18.41
CA THR A 51 11.76 -4.96 19.76
C THR A 51 13.13 -5.54 20.09
N VAL A 52 13.91 -4.78 20.85
CA VAL A 52 15.20 -5.20 21.41
C VAL A 52 15.20 -4.89 22.90
N LYS A 53 15.87 -5.73 23.70
CA LYS A 53 16.01 -5.49 25.15
C LYS A 53 17.07 -4.40 25.36
N MET A 54 16.64 -3.15 25.50
CA MET A 54 17.53 -2.01 25.77
C MET A 54 17.99 -1.94 27.25
N GLY A 55 17.23 -2.54 28.18
CA GLY A 55 17.39 -2.26 29.61
C GLY A 55 16.88 -0.84 29.97
N LEU A 56 17.00 -0.44 31.24
CA LEU A 56 16.88 0.97 31.62
C LEU A 56 18.24 1.64 31.42
N LEU A 57 18.32 2.51 30.42
CA LEU A 57 19.51 3.33 30.17
C LEU A 57 19.52 4.61 31.04
N VAL A 58 18.34 5.07 31.41
CA VAL A 58 18.06 6.23 32.26
C VAL A 58 16.85 5.90 33.13
N ASP A 59 16.77 6.46 34.33
CA ASP A 59 15.60 6.29 35.19
C ASP A 59 14.38 6.97 34.53
N VAL A 60 13.27 6.24 34.44
CA VAL A 60 12.02 6.70 33.85
C VAL A 60 10.89 6.81 34.89
N SER A 61 11.20 6.65 36.19
CA SER A 61 10.25 6.88 37.26
C SER A 61 9.75 8.33 37.31
N ASN A 62 10.58 9.29 36.85
CA ASN A 62 10.18 10.68 36.61
C ASN A 62 10.23 10.99 35.11
N VAL A 63 9.06 10.98 34.47
CA VAL A 63 8.94 11.17 33.02
C VAL A 63 9.43 12.55 32.57
N ALA A 64 9.24 13.60 33.38
CA ALA A 64 9.66 14.96 33.00
C ALA A 64 11.19 15.07 32.89
N GLU A 65 11.90 14.55 33.89
CA GLU A 65 13.37 14.54 33.93
C GLU A 65 13.98 13.63 32.86
N ALA A 66 13.34 12.48 32.60
CA ALA A 66 13.77 11.57 31.54
C ALA A 66 13.67 12.21 30.15
N ILE A 67 12.62 13.02 29.89
CA ILE A 67 12.45 13.75 28.64
C ILE A 67 13.49 14.86 28.50
N GLU A 68 13.70 15.66 29.54
CA GLU A 68 14.71 16.74 29.54
C GLU A 68 16.12 16.20 29.25
N LEU A 69 16.46 15.05 29.84
CA LEU A 69 17.72 14.36 29.58
C LEU A 69 17.83 13.83 28.13
N ALA A 70 16.71 13.37 27.54
CA ALA A 70 16.67 12.84 26.18
C ALA A 70 16.73 13.93 25.10
N GLU A 71 16.15 15.10 25.35
CA GLU A 71 16.16 16.25 24.43
C GLU A 71 17.49 17.00 24.45
N GLY A 72 18.23 16.95 25.56
CA GLY A 72 19.56 17.52 25.72
C GLY A 72 19.57 19.05 25.88
N ALA A 73 20.69 19.61 26.37
CA ALA A 73 20.86 21.03 26.72
C ALA A 73 20.74 22.04 25.54
N SER A 74 20.39 21.57 24.34
CA SER A 74 20.18 22.41 23.14
C SER A 74 18.72 22.84 22.97
N HIS A 75 17.80 22.39 23.83
CA HIS A 75 16.43 22.90 23.87
C HIS A 75 16.36 24.17 24.74
N ARG A 76 16.75 25.32 24.17
CA ARG A 76 16.42 26.65 24.72
C ARG A 76 15.85 27.53 23.62
#